data_AF-A0A5N6JP23-F1
#
_entry.id   AF-A0A5N6JP23-F1
#
_cell.length_a   1.000
_cell.length_b   1.000
_cell.length_c   1.000
_cell.angle_alpha   90.00
_cell.angle_beta   90.00
_cell.angle_gamma   90.00
#
_symmetry.space_group_name_H-M   'P 1'
#
loop_
_entity.id
_entity.type
_entity.pdbx_description
1 polymer ?
#
loop_
_entity_poly.entity_id
_entity_poly.type
_entity_poly.pdbx_seq_one_letter_code
_entity_poly.pdbx_strand_id
1 'polypeptide(L)'
;MSDLNGMVDPKIFQDLQTKIDEDVEVRDQIKAIITTLEKQCRNAQAILSRAHSTPASQLQPVLESAEKAIQEQAGSIQKLAGVATNYPYYKYNVSWTRDVQNVIFAILFCGWLGGLTKDGQPSESGRLLTIEEVGEILQVPVNLKERDSFHISIEEYLLSLITLIEELSRLAINSVTLGDYQRPLQISQFVKDVHAGFQILNLKNDILRRRSDGIKYNVNKIEDIVYIYQILQMTTSEMPLIDPITMSGISPVSGETSSKSKSLPTEFLSSDVARIVPHIQPVILLSAYYFRFSALVADPVPTLLHSLLPVALLQVAYAVLCLPAAGSNMAKKLKPGEKRKGVEGGEANHKIFTTIFALILTATTVPLITALQILFGAPFTTHIEHTLLSSAHISLLALFPLFYIHGVDSVRWLEIASLSAPVDEVFGAALGCALGAWLGAVPIPLDWDREWQKWPVTVVTGAFGGYVVGKFVGGLGLVRGKRIELE
;
A
#
# COMPACT_ATOMS: atom_id res chain seq x y z
N MET A 1 3.19 57.92 -44.88
CA MET A 1 4.27 56.93 -44.65
C MET A 1 4.84 57.22 -43.27
N SER A 2 4.28 56.60 -42.23
CA SER A 2 4.82 56.43 -40.87
C SER A 2 3.65 56.07 -39.96
N ASP A 3 3.91 55.28 -38.90
CA ASP A 3 3.01 55.04 -37.75
C ASP A 3 2.08 53.80 -37.80
N LEU A 4 2.63 52.65 -38.18
CA LEU A 4 2.06 51.33 -37.82
C LEU A 4 3.10 50.33 -37.30
N ASN A 5 4.29 50.80 -36.89
CA ASN A 5 5.19 49.98 -36.08
C ASN A 5 4.76 50.11 -34.62
N GLY A 6 3.97 49.16 -34.13
CA GLY A 6 3.73 49.01 -32.71
C GLY A 6 5.07 48.93 -31.95
N MET A 7 5.05 49.22 -30.64
CA MET A 7 6.25 49.26 -29.76
C MET A 7 7.12 47.99 -29.78
N VAL A 8 6.68 46.89 -30.40
CA VAL A 8 7.37 45.60 -30.48
C VAL A 8 7.38 45.11 -31.93
N ASP A 9 8.54 44.69 -32.42
CA ASP A 9 8.70 44.08 -33.75
C ASP A 9 8.10 42.65 -33.76
N PRO A 10 7.08 42.37 -34.60
CA PRO A 10 6.49 41.04 -34.73
C PRO A 10 7.49 39.93 -35.09
N LYS A 11 8.63 40.26 -35.71
CA LYS A 11 9.68 39.29 -36.04
C LYS A 11 10.25 38.59 -34.81
N ILE A 12 10.27 39.25 -33.65
CA ILE A 12 10.73 38.64 -32.40
C ILE A 12 9.90 37.40 -32.07
N PHE A 13 8.58 37.47 -32.25
CA PHE A 13 7.69 36.33 -32.00
C PHE A 13 7.79 35.25 -33.08
N GLN A 14 8.09 35.62 -34.32
CA GLN A 14 8.35 34.66 -35.40
C GLN A 14 9.64 33.87 -35.12
N ASP A 15 10.71 34.54 -34.72
CA ASP A 15 11.98 33.88 -34.34
C ASP A 15 11.81 32.98 -33.10
N LEU A 16 10.99 33.39 -32.14
CA LEU A 16 10.63 32.55 -30.99
C LEU A 16 9.81 31.32 -31.41
N GLN A 17 8.86 31.47 -32.33
CA GLN A 17 8.07 30.36 -32.85
C GLN A 17 8.98 29.31 -33.53
N THR A 18 9.94 29.74 -34.36
CA THR A 18 10.91 28.83 -34.99
C THR A 18 11.70 28.03 -33.96
N LYS A 19 12.17 28.67 -32.88
CA LYS A 19 12.87 27.97 -31.79
C LYS A 19 11.98 26.99 -31.02
N ILE A 20 10.69 27.30 -30.88
CA ILE A 20 9.71 26.39 -30.27
C ILE A 20 9.49 25.18 -31.18
N ASP A 21 9.35 25.41 -32.49
CA ASP A 21 9.14 24.34 -33.47
C ASP A 21 10.36 23.39 -33.54
N GLU A 22 11.58 23.93 -33.50
CA GLU A 22 12.82 23.14 -33.38
C GLU A 22 12.84 22.30 -32.09
N ASP A 23 12.44 22.86 -30.95
CA ASP A 23 12.36 22.13 -29.66
C ASP A 23 11.36 20.97 -29.73
N VAL A 24 10.21 21.21 -30.37
CA VAL A 24 9.17 20.20 -30.58
C VAL A 24 9.68 19.07 -31.48
N GLU A 25 10.36 19.39 -32.58
CA GLU A 25 10.92 18.40 -33.49
C GLU A 25 11.91 17.47 -32.76
N VAL A 26 12.78 18.03 -31.92
CA VAL A 26 13.74 17.25 -31.13
C VAL A 26 13.02 16.32 -30.15
N ARG A 27 11.97 16.81 -29.45
CA ARG A 27 11.17 15.98 -28.55
C ARG A 27 10.48 14.85 -29.29
N ASP A 28 9.96 15.09 -30.48
CA ASP A 28 9.28 14.08 -31.29
C ASP A 28 10.25 12.99 -31.77
N GLN A 29 11.47 13.36 -32.20
CA GLN A 29 12.52 12.40 -32.54
C GLN A 29 12.89 11.51 -31.35
N ILE A 30 13.11 12.12 -30.17
CA ILE A 30 13.42 11.40 -28.93
C ILE A 30 12.27 10.47 -28.54
N LYS A 31 11.02 10.95 -28.62
CA LYS A 31 9.82 10.19 -28.27
C LYS A 31 9.61 8.98 -29.18
N ALA A 32 9.93 9.08 -30.47
CA ALA A 32 9.85 7.96 -31.40
C ALA A 32 10.81 6.83 -31.00
N ILE A 33 12.04 7.17 -30.58
CA ILE A 33 13.02 6.20 -30.09
C ILE A 33 12.55 5.59 -28.76
N ILE A 34 12.08 6.41 -27.82
CA ILE A 34 11.60 5.96 -26.51
C ILE A 34 10.40 5.01 -26.66
N THR A 35 9.45 5.29 -27.57
CA THR A 35 8.30 4.40 -27.80
C THR A 35 8.74 2.99 -28.23
N THR A 36 9.81 2.91 -29.02
CA THR A 36 10.41 1.63 -29.41
C THR A 36 11.08 0.96 -28.21
N LEU A 37 11.86 1.73 -27.45
CA LEU A 37 12.56 1.26 -26.26
C LEU A 37 11.59 0.74 -25.19
N GLU A 38 10.47 1.43 -24.93
CA GLU A 38 9.42 1.02 -24.01
C GLU A 38 8.87 -0.37 -24.34
N LYS A 39 8.66 -0.66 -25.64
CA LYS A 39 8.21 -1.98 -26.09
C LYS A 39 9.28 -3.04 -25.84
N GLN A 40 10.55 -2.72 -26.09
CA GLN A 40 11.68 -3.61 -25.81
C GLN A 40 11.86 -3.85 -24.31
N CYS A 41 11.66 -2.84 -23.46
CA CYS A 41 11.68 -2.94 -21.99
C CYS A 41 10.60 -3.91 -21.49
N ARG A 42 9.35 -3.77 -21.96
CA ARG A 42 8.27 -4.70 -21.61
C ARG A 42 8.58 -6.14 -22.03
N ASN A 43 9.17 -6.34 -23.21
CA ASN A 43 9.56 -7.66 -23.69
C ASN A 43 10.65 -8.30 -22.82
N ALA A 44 11.74 -7.56 -22.54
CA ALA A 44 12.81 -8.08 -21.69
C ALA A 44 12.32 -8.38 -20.27
N GLN A 45 11.47 -7.51 -19.70
CA GLN A 45 10.88 -7.75 -18.39
C GLN A 45 10.00 -9.01 -18.38
N ALA A 46 9.21 -9.25 -19.44
CA ALA A 46 8.42 -10.46 -19.56
C ALA A 46 9.31 -11.72 -19.63
N ILE A 47 10.42 -11.67 -20.37
CA ILE A 47 11.40 -12.78 -20.44
C ILE A 47 12.03 -13.02 -19.06
N LEU A 48 12.55 -11.97 -18.43
CA LEU A 48 13.20 -12.05 -17.11
C LEU A 48 12.22 -12.51 -16.02
N SER A 49 10.93 -12.18 -16.12
CA SER A 49 9.93 -12.63 -15.15
C SER A 49 9.80 -14.16 -15.10
N ARG A 50 10.17 -14.88 -16.16
CA ARG A 50 10.19 -16.35 -16.19
C ARG A 50 11.22 -16.95 -15.22
N ALA A 51 12.22 -16.17 -14.79
CA ALA A 51 13.18 -16.61 -13.77
C ALA A 51 12.49 -16.95 -12.44
N HIS A 52 11.33 -16.35 -12.15
CA HIS A 52 10.55 -16.65 -10.93
C HIS A 52 9.91 -18.04 -10.95
N SER A 53 9.66 -18.61 -12.11
CA SER A 53 9.00 -19.92 -12.26
C SER A 53 9.94 -21.02 -12.75
N THR A 54 11.23 -20.71 -12.94
CA THR A 54 12.20 -21.62 -13.52
C THR A 54 13.25 -22.02 -12.48
N PRO A 55 13.46 -23.33 -12.23
CA PRO A 55 14.53 -23.79 -11.35
C PRO A 55 15.91 -23.32 -11.80
N ALA A 56 16.85 -23.16 -10.86
CA ALA A 56 18.21 -22.69 -11.14
C ALA A 56 18.93 -23.46 -12.26
N SER A 57 18.71 -24.78 -12.31
CA SER A 57 19.32 -25.67 -13.30
C SER A 57 18.84 -25.47 -14.74
N GLN A 58 17.70 -24.80 -14.94
CA GLN A 58 17.08 -24.58 -16.26
C GLN A 58 17.05 -23.10 -16.65
N LEU A 59 17.84 -22.26 -15.97
CA LEU A 59 17.81 -20.82 -16.15
C LEU A 59 18.52 -20.35 -17.44
N GLN A 60 19.46 -21.16 -17.96
CA GLN A 60 20.31 -20.81 -19.11
C GLN A 60 19.54 -20.33 -20.35
N PRO A 61 18.48 -21.00 -20.84
CA PRO A 61 17.75 -20.53 -22.04
C PRO A 61 16.99 -19.21 -21.80
N VAL A 62 16.62 -18.93 -20.54
CA VAL A 62 15.98 -17.66 -20.15
C VAL A 62 17.02 -16.54 -20.20
N LEU A 63 18.24 -16.79 -19.74
CA LEU A 63 19.36 -15.84 -19.79
C LEU A 63 19.74 -15.51 -21.23
N GLU A 64 19.91 -16.52 -22.10
CA GLU A 64 20.21 -16.30 -23.52
C GLU A 64 19.14 -15.46 -24.23
N SER A 65 17.87 -15.70 -23.90
CA SER A 65 16.75 -14.91 -24.43
C SER A 65 16.77 -13.47 -23.89
N ALA A 66 17.11 -13.29 -22.62
CA ALA A 66 17.20 -11.97 -21.98
C ALA A 66 18.39 -11.17 -22.52
N GLU A 67 19.56 -11.79 -22.71
CA GLU A 67 20.74 -11.16 -23.28
C GLU A 67 20.48 -10.64 -24.69
N LYS A 68 19.80 -11.43 -25.53
CA LYS A 68 19.38 -10.98 -26.86
C LYS A 68 18.45 -9.77 -26.78
N ALA A 69 17.47 -9.78 -25.87
CA ALA A 69 16.56 -8.66 -25.67
C ALA A 69 17.29 -7.40 -25.15
N ILE A 70 18.28 -7.57 -24.27
CA ILE A 70 19.14 -6.49 -23.77
C ILE A 70 20.00 -5.91 -24.89
N GLN A 71 20.53 -6.75 -25.79
CA GLN A 71 21.30 -6.28 -26.95
C GLN A 71 20.42 -5.42 -27.90
N GLU A 72 19.15 -5.80 -28.09
CA GLU A 72 18.20 -4.99 -28.85
C GLU A 72 17.91 -3.63 -28.18
N GLN A 73 17.81 -3.61 -26.84
CA GLN A 73 17.68 -2.37 -26.07
C GLN A 73 18.94 -1.49 -26.17
N ALA A 74 20.12 -2.09 -26.09
CA ALA A 74 21.40 -1.40 -26.23
C ALA A 74 21.48 -0.67 -27.58
N GLY A 75 21.05 -1.31 -28.67
CA GLY A 75 20.98 -0.67 -29.99
C GLY A 75 20.05 0.55 -30.03
N SER A 76 18.93 0.52 -29.32
CA SER A 76 18.02 1.67 -29.21
C SER A 76 18.59 2.79 -28.33
N ILE A 77 19.28 2.43 -27.24
CA ILE A 77 20.00 3.38 -26.38
C ILE A 77 21.13 4.08 -27.13
N GLN A 78 21.87 3.37 -27.99
CA GLN A 78 22.89 3.98 -28.83
C GLN A 78 22.31 4.96 -29.85
N LYS A 79 21.14 4.64 -30.44
CA LYS A 79 20.41 5.59 -31.31
C LYS A 79 19.97 6.83 -30.54
N LEU A 80 19.45 6.63 -29.33
CA LEU A 80 19.09 7.74 -28.43
C LEU A 80 20.32 8.59 -28.11
N ALA A 81 21.45 7.98 -27.75
CA ALA A 81 22.69 8.66 -27.46
C ALA A 81 23.20 9.49 -28.64
N GLY A 82 23.09 8.96 -29.87
CA GLY A 82 23.47 9.66 -31.09
C GLY A 82 22.64 10.93 -31.35
N VAL A 83 21.35 10.92 -31.03
CA VAL A 83 20.48 12.10 -31.15
C VAL A 83 20.68 13.05 -29.98
N ALA A 84 20.61 12.53 -28.75
CA ALA A 84 20.62 13.32 -27.52
C ALA A 84 21.95 14.02 -27.25
N THR A 85 23.09 13.51 -27.76
CA THR A 85 24.40 14.16 -27.60
C THR A 85 24.50 15.52 -28.29
N ASN A 86 23.66 15.80 -29.28
CA ASN A 86 23.65 17.09 -29.98
C ASN A 86 22.89 18.18 -29.21
N TYR A 87 22.25 17.84 -28.09
CA TYR A 87 21.36 18.72 -27.34
C TYR A 87 21.71 18.73 -25.85
N PRO A 88 21.29 19.78 -25.10
CA PRO A 88 21.57 19.85 -23.66
C PRO A 88 20.94 18.70 -22.89
N TYR A 89 21.75 17.92 -22.15
CA TYR A 89 21.32 16.69 -21.49
C TYR A 89 20.16 16.93 -20.51
N TYR A 90 20.35 17.87 -19.58
CA TYR A 90 19.39 18.15 -18.49
C TYR A 90 18.09 18.80 -18.97
N LYS A 91 18.01 19.25 -20.23
CA LYS A 91 16.78 19.78 -20.81
C LYS A 91 15.80 18.67 -21.20
N TYR A 92 16.33 17.51 -21.61
CA TYR A 92 15.52 16.42 -22.16
C TYR A 92 15.58 15.12 -21.36
N ASN A 93 16.47 15.01 -20.35
CA ASN A 93 16.69 13.78 -19.59
C ASN A 93 15.42 13.12 -19.03
N VAL A 94 14.49 13.91 -18.50
CA VAL A 94 13.20 13.46 -17.97
C VAL A 94 12.42 12.60 -18.98
N SER A 95 12.62 12.83 -20.28
CA SER A 95 11.95 12.09 -21.34
C SER A 95 12.35 10.61 -21.37
N TRP A 96 13.62 10.28 -21.11
CA TRP A 96 14.15 8.91 -21.23
C TRP A 96 14.58 8.28 -19.90
N THR A 97 14.70 9.05 -18.81
CA THR A 97 15.23 8.58 -17.53
C THR A 97 14.54 7.30 -17.02
N ARG A 98 13.22 7.20 -17.14
CA ARG A 98 12.48 5.99 -16.73
C ARG A 98 12.86 4.76 -17.55
N ASP A 99 12.98 4.92 -18.86
CA ASP A 99 13.27 3.81 -19.77
C ASP A 99 14.73 3.38 -19.68
N VAL A 100 15.65 4.33 -19.50
CA VAL A 100 17.05 4.05 -19.18
C VAL A 100 17.17 3.27 -17.87
N GLN A 101 16.42 3.65 -16.82
CA GLN A 101 16.38 2.87 -15.56
C GLN A 101 15.88 1.44 -15.79
N ASN A 102 14.85 1.24 -16.61
CA ASN A 102 14.33 -0.10 -16.92
C ASN A 102 15.36 -0.98 -17.65
N VAL A 103 16.13 -0.39 -18.58
CA VAL A 103 17.23 -1.09 -19.27
C VAL A 103 18.35 -1.44 -18.30
N ILE A 104 18.77 -0.50 -17.45
CA ILE A 104 19.81 -0.75 -16.44
C ILE A 104 19.35 -1.84 -15.48
N PHE A 105 18.10 -1.80 -15.03
CA PHE A 105 17.50 -2.87 -14.21
C PHE A 105 17.56 -4.23 -14.91
N ALA A 106 17.19 -4.31 -16.20
CA ALA A 106 17.23 -5.56 -16.95
C ALA A 106 18.65 -6.14 -17.04
N ILE A 107 19.65 -5.28 -17.28
CA ILE A 107 21.08 -5.65 -17.27
C ILE A 107 21.50 -6.16 -15.89
N LEU A 108 21.17 -5.42 -14.84
CA LEU A 108 21.54 -5.78 -13.46
C LEU A 108 20.89 -7.09 -13.02
N PHE A 109 19.62 -7.31 -13.36
CA PHE A 109 18.92 -8.53 -13.00
C PHE A 109 19.44 -9.73 -13.80
N CYS A 110 19.67 -9.57 -15.10
CA CYS A 110 20.28 -10.62 -15.93
C CYS A 110 21.69 -10.98 -15.45
N GLY A 111 22.51 -9.97 -15.13
CA GLY A 111 23.85 -10.16 -14.58
C GLY A 111 23.85 -10.87 -13.22
N TRP A 112 22.94 -10.48 -12.32
CA TRP A 112 22.79 -11.11 -11.01
C TRP A 112 22.39 -12.60 -11.12
N LEU A 113 21.54 -12.94 -12.09
CA LEU A 113 21.14 -14.32 -12.36
C LEU A 113 22.26 -15.18 -12.98
N GLY A 114 23.40 -14.59 -13.37
CA GLY A 114 24.56 -15.27 -13.94
C GLY A 114 24.71 -15.12 -15.46
N GLY A 115 23.94 -14.24 -16.09
CA GLY A 115 24.11 -13.88 -17.51
C GLY A 115 25.15 -12.78 -17.73
N LEU A 116 25.32 -12.35 -18.98
CA LEU A 116 26.21 -11.25 -19.43
C LEU A 116 27.69 -11.51 -19.12
N THR A 117 28.17 -12.72 -19.41
CA THR A 117 29.56 -13.13 -19.14
C THR A 117 30.54 -12.43 -20.10
N LYS A 118 31.58 -11.78 -19.57
CA LYS A 118 32.61 -11.10 -20.38
C LYS A 118 33.60 -12.04 -21.10
N ASP A 119 33.74 -13.30 -20.66
CA ASP A 119 34.82 -14.20 -21.13
C ASP A 119 34.40 -15.68 -21.36
N GLY A 120 33.10 -15.97 -21.51
CA GLY A 120 32.62 -17.34 -21.73
C GLY A 120 32.80 -18.30 -20.54
N GLN A 121 33.22 -17.79 -19.38
CA GLN A 121 33.17 -18.50 -18.10
C GLN A 121 31.80 -18.27 -17.45
N PRO A 122 31.14 -19.33 -16.92
CA PRO A 122 29.89 -19.18 -16.21
C PRO A 122 30.10 -18.23 -15.02
N SER A 123 29.42 -17.09 -15.05
CA SER A 123 29.47 -16.16 -13.93
C SER A 123 28.67 -16.72 -12.76
N GLU A 124 29.25 -16.69 -11.56
CA GLU A 124 28.53 -17.06 -10.35
C GLU A 124 27.34 -16.11 -10.16
N SER A 125 26.16 -16.68 -9.91
CA SER A 125 24.97 -15.89 -9.55
C SER A 125 25.25 -15.07 -8.28
N GLY A 126 24.74 -13.85 -8.21
CA GLY A 126 24.93 -12.96 -7.05
C GLY A 126 25.91 -11.82 -7.25
N ARG A 127 26.53 -11.68 -8.43
CA ARG A 127 27.44 -10.58 -8.74
C ARG A 127 26.68 -9.26 -8.99
N LEU A 128 27.18 -8.17 -8.41
CA LEU A 128 26.77 -6.81 -8.76
C LEU A 128 27.62 -6.29 -9.93
N LEU A 129 26.99 -5.93 -11.06
CA LEU A 129 27.67 -5.23 -12.15
C LEU A 129 27.86 -3.76 -11.78
N THR A 130 29.07 -3.21 -12.01
CA THR A 130 29.31 -1.79 -11.72
C THR A 130 28.69 -0.88 -12.80
N ILE A 131 28.55 0.41 -12.49
CA ILE A 131 28.02 1.38 -13.47
C ILE A 131 28.88 1.42 -14.74
N GLU A 132 30.21 1.28 -14.61
CA GLU A 132 31.14 1.22 -15.74
C GLU A 132 30.86 -0.01 -16.62
N GLU A 133 30.62 -1.18 -16.04
CA GLU A 133 30.29 -2.39 -16.79
C GLU A 133 28.95 -2.26 -17.53
N VAL A 134 27.96 -1.63 -16.89
CA VAL A 134 26.69 -1.30 -17.54
C VAL A 134 26.90 -0.34 -18.72
N GLY A 135 27.77 0.66 -18.55
CA GLY A 135 28.18 1.59 -19.61
C GLY A 135 28.87 0.88 -20.78
N GLU A 136 29.75 -0.09 -20.50
CA GLU A 136 30.41 -0.90 -21.53
C GLU A 136 29.41 -1.77 -22.32
N ILE A 137 28.45 -2.41 -21.64
CA ILE A 137 27.41 -3.23 -22.27
C ILE A 137 26.54 -2.37 -23.21
N LEU A 138 26.20 -1.16 -22.78
CA LEU A 138 25.40 -0.22 -23.57
C LEU A 138 26.24 0.55 -24.61
N GLN A 139 27.56 0.53 -24.48
CA GLN A 139 28.52 1.35 -25.23
C GLN A 139 28.23 2.86 -25.12
N VAL A 140 27.92 3.31 -23.90
CA VAL A 140 27.57 4.69 -23.58
C VAL A 140 28.44 5.18 -22.43
N PRO A 141 28.93 6.43 -22.45
CA PRO A 141 29.72 6.98 -21.35
C PRO A 141 28.90 7.05 -20.06
N VAL A 142 29.58 6.94 -18.93
CA VAL A 142 28.98 7.00 -17.59
C VAL A 142 29.41 8.27 -16.87
N ASN A 143 28.47 8.92 -16.19
CA ASN A 143 28.70 10.04 -15.28
C ASN A 143 29.70 11.11 -15.80
N LEU A 144 29.42 11.67 -16.99
CA LEU A 144 30.28 12.70 -17.57
C LEU A 144 30.17 14.01 -16.78
N LYS A 145 31.33 14.58 -16.41
CA LYS A 145 31.41 15.83 -15.65
C LYS A 145 31.80 17.05 -16.49
N GLU A 146 32.56 16.82 -17.57
CA GLU A 146 33.21 17.88 -18.34
C GLU A 146 32.50 18.23 -19.65
N ARG A 147 31.61 17.35 -20.14
CA ARG A 147 30.92 17.51 -21.42
C ARG A 147 29.43 17.25 -21.26
N ASP A 148 28.62 18.18 -21.78
CA ASP A 148 27.17 18.04 -21.87
C ASP A 148 26.82 17.14 -23.05
N SER A 149 26.73 15.84 -22.77
CA SER A 149 26.44 14.79 -23.76
C SER A 149 25.70 13.66 -23.09
N PHE A 150 25.08 12.78 -23.88
CA PHE A 150 24.32 11.66 -23.34
C PHE A 150 25.23 10.73 -22.55
N HIS A 151 24.87 10.50 -21.28
CA HIS A 151 25.57 9.58 -20.39
C HIS A 151 24.59 8.96 -19.39
N ILE A 152 24.98 7.83 -18.82
CA ILE A 152 24.24 7.20 -17.72
C ILE A 152 24.61 7.91 -16.43
N SER A 153 23.61 8.47 -15.74
CA SER A 153 23.82 9.14 -14.46
C SER A 153 23.95 8.15 -13.31
N ILE A 154 24.63 8.56 -12.23
CA ILE A 154 24.70 7.75 -10.99
C ILE A 154 23.29 7.53 -10.42
N GLU A 155 22.42 8.53 -10.53
CA GLU A 155 21.06 8.46 -10.01
C GLU A 155 20.23 7.37 -10.71
N GLU A 156 20.28 7.30 -12.04
CA GLU A 156 19.59 6.25 -12.82
C GLU A 156 20.08 4.85 -12.42
N TYR A 157 21.38 4.68 -12.21
CA TYR A 157 21.95 3.41 -11.76
C TYR A 157 21.47 3.04 -10.34
N LEU A 158 21.54 3.97 -9.38
CA LEU A 158 21.11 3.71 -8.00
C LEU A 158 19.60 3.44 -7.89
N LEU A 159 18.77 4.16 -8.65
CA LEU A 159 17.33 3.91 -8.70
C LEU A 159 17.01 2.52 -9.28
N SER A 160 17.78 2.08 -10.28
CA SER A 160 17.66 0.75 -10.87
C SER A 160 18.08 -0.36 -9.90
N LEU A 161 19.09 -0.12 -9.06
CA LEU A 161 19.46 -1.05 -7.99
C LEU A 161 18.37 -1.22 -6.93
N ILE A 162 17.64 -0.16 -6.60
CA ILE A 162 16.51 -0.28 -5.68
C ILE A 162 15.42 -1.19 -6.28
N THR A 163 15.11 -1.00 -7.55
CA THR A 163 14.18 -1.87 -8.28
C THR A 163 14.68 -3.32 -8.36
N LEU A 164 16.00 -3.54 -8.50
CA LEU A 164 16.60 -4.88 -8.41
C LEU A 164 16.32 -5.53 -7.05
N ILE A 165 16.51 -4.81 -5.94
CA ILE A 165 16.24 -5.35 -4.59
C ILE A 165 14.78 -5.77 -4.43
N GLU A 166 13.84 -4.96 -4.93
CA GLU A 166 12.40 -5.26 -4.92
C GLU A 166 12.12 -6.57 -5.68
N GLU A 167 12.71 -6.75 -6.86
CA GLU A 167 12.52 -7.94 -7.68
C GLU A 167 13.20 -9.18 -7.08
N LEU A 168 14.39 -9.03 -6.48
CA LEU A 168 15.09 -10.11 -5.77
C LEU A 168 14.32 -10.56 -4.53
N SER A 169 13.66 -9.64 -3.81
CA SER A 169 12.78 -10.00 -2.69
C SER A 169 11.65 -10.91 -3.14
N ARG A 170 11.06 -10.62 -4.32
CA ARG A 170 10.05 -11.49 -4.92
C ARG A 170 10.64 -12.83 -5.37
N LEU A 171 11.82 -12.81 -5.98
CA LEU A 171 12.52 -14.01 -6.43
C LEU A 171 12.83 -14.95 -5.27
N ALA A 172 13.24 -14.42 -4.11
CA ALA A 172 13.52 -15.22 -2.91
C ALA A 172 12.32 -16.08 -2.50
N ILE A 173 11.11 -15.50 -2.45
CA ILE A 173 9.87 -16.21 -2.10
C ILE A 173 9.58 -17.33 -3.11
N ASN A 174 9.67 -17.00 -4.40
CA ASN A 174 9.38 -17.95 -5.46
C ASN A 174 10.40 -19.09 -5.50
N SER A 175 11.66 -18.81 -5.18
CA SER A 175 12.73 -19.81 -5.13
C SER A 175 12.48 -20.86 -4.05
N VAL A 176 12.03 -20.44 -2.85
CA VAL A 176 11.60 -21.36 -1.79
C VAL A 176 10.45 -22.25 -2.28
N THR A 177 9.50 -21.69 -3.03
CA THR A 177 8.37 -22.43 -3.59
C THR A 177 8.81 -23.48 -4.63
N LEU A 178 9.89 -23.20 -5.36
CA LEU A 178 10.52 -24.13 -6.30
C LEU A 178 11.49 -25.12 -5.62
N GLY A 179 11.65 -25.06 -4.30
CA GLY A 179 12.55 -25.94 -3.53
C GLY A 179 14.03 -25.54 -3.57
N ASP A 180 14.35 -24.34 -4.07
CA ASP A 180 15.70 -23.76 -4.01
C ASP A 180 15.82 -22.88 -2.76
N TYR A 181 16.49 -23.44 -1.74
CA TYR A 181 16.69 -22.78 -0.46
C TYR A 181 18.06 -22.10 -0.32
N GLN A 182 18.97 -22.30 -1.27
CA GLN A 182 20.28 -21.63 -1.26
C GLN A 182 20.17 -20.21 -1.81
N ARG A 183 19.35 -20.03 -2.84
CA ARG A 183 19.14 -18.72 -3.47
C ARG A 183 18.60 -17.63 -2.53
N PRO A 184 17.61 -17.88 -1.65
CA PRO A 184 17.18 -16.89 -0.65
C PRO A 184 18.29 -16.42 0.29
N LEU A 185 19.21 -17.32 0.68
CA LEU A 185 20.38 -16.97 1.52
C LEU A 185 21.34 -16.05 0.76
N GLN A 186 21.63 -16.37 -0.50
CA GLN A 186 22.45 -15.52 -1.38
C GLN A 186 21.81 -14.14 -1.59
N ILE A 187 20.49 -14.11 -1.84
CA ILE A 187 19.73 -12.85 -1.98
C ILE A 187 19.79 -12.04 -0.68
N SER A 188 19.62 -12.69 0.48
CA SER A 188 19.70 -12.01 1.77
C SER A 188 21.07 -11.36 1.99
N GLN A 189 22.16 -12.07 1.68
CA GLN A 189 23.50 -11.52 1.84
C GLN A 189 23.72 -10.34 0.89
N PHE A 190 23.39 -10.52 -0.39
CA PHE A 190 23.51 -9.49 -1.41
C PHE A 190 22.73 -8.22 -1.05
N VAL A 191 21.45 -8.34 -0.67
CA VAL A 191 20.61 -7.18 -0.36
C VAL A 191 21.09 -6.45 0.89
N LYS A 192 21.64 -7.16 1.89
CA LYS A 192 22.26 -6.54 3.06
C LYS A 192 23.51 -5.74 2.70
N ASP A 193 24.36 -6.29 1.85
CA ASP A 193 25.59 -5.63 1.40
C ASP A 193 25.26 -4.37 0.57
N VAL A 194 24.27 -4.47 -0.32
CA VAL A 194 23.80 -3.30 -1.08
C VAL A 194 23.16 -2.26 -0.16
N HIS A 195 22.32 -2.66 0.80
CA HIS A 195 21.72 -1.74 1.77
C HIS A 195 22.78 -1.02 2.62
N ALA A 196 23.81 -1.73 3.09
CA ALA A 196 24.94 -1.12 3.78
C ALA A 196 25.68 -0.13 2.86
N GLY A 197 25.84 -0.46 1.57
CA GLY A 197 26.35 0.46 0.56
C GLY A 197 25.54 1.76 0.46
N PHE A 198 24.22 1.67 0.42
CA PHE A 198 23.32 2.84 0.42
C PHE A 198 23.43 3.68 1.71
N GLN A 199 23.71 3.07 2.86
CA GLN A 199 23.90 3.79 4.13
C GLN A 199 25.19 4.63 4.17
N ILE A 200 26.20 4.27 3.37
CA ILE A 200 27.43 5.05 3.23
C ILE A 200 27.19 6.32 2.40
N LEU A 201 26.19 6.30 1.51
CA LEU A 201 25.88 7.41 0.63
C LEU A 201 25.16 8.54 1.39
N ASN A 202 25.71 9.74 1.34
CA ASN A 202 25.05 10.93 1.88
C ASN A 202 24.03 11.49 0.87
N LEU A 203 22.87 10.86 0.78
CA LEU A 203 21.79 11.24 -0.12
C LEU A 203 21.06 12.48 0.39
N LYS A 204 21.03 13.55 -0.42
CA LYS A 204 20.22 14.75 -0.12
C LYS A 204 18.73 14.47 -0.34
N ASN A 205 17.86 15.39 0.11
CA ASN A 205 16.39 15.24 0.03
C ASN A 205 15.90 15.19 -1.42
N ASP A 206 15.81 13.98 -1.98
CA ASP A 206 15.34 13.70 -3.33
C ASP A 206 14.60 12.36 -3.40
N ILE A 207 14.04 12.04 -4.57
CA ILE A 207 13.35 10.78 -4.90
C ILE A 207 14.23 9.57 -4.54
N LEU A 208 15.53 9.64 -4.83
CA LEU A 208 16.49 8.58 -4.51
C LEU A 208 16.56 8.28 -3.01
N ARG A 209 16.56 9.31 -2.14
CA ARG A 209 16.54 9.12 -0.67
C ARG A 209 15.25 8.42 -0.23
N ARG A 210 14.09 8.89 -0.71
CA ARG A 210 12.79 8.31 -0.36
C ARG A 210 12.68 6.85 -0.78
N ARG A 211 13.16 6.50 -1.97
CA ARG A 211 13.20 5.11 -2.44
C ARG A 211 14.23 4.27 -1.68
N SER A 212 15.39 4.84 -1.33
CA SER A 212 16.42 4.16 -0.52
C SER A 212 15.91 3.82 0.88
N ASP A 213 15.12 4.69 1.51
CA ASP A 213 14.49 4.40 2.81
C ASP A 213 13.53 3.21 2.76
N GLY A 214 13.04 2.86 1.56
CA GLY A 214 12.20 1.69 1.29
C GLY A 214 12.95 0.35 1.32
N ILE A 215 14.28 0.36 1.15
CA ILE A 215 15.11 -0.86 1.08
C ILE A 215 14.96 -1.70 2.36
N LYS A 216 14.87 -1.07 3.54
CA LYS A 216 14.73 -1.74 4.83
C LYS A 216 13.54 -2.70 4.89
N TYR A 217 12.44 -2.40 4.20
CA TYR A 217 11.27 -3.28 4.19
C TYR A 217 11.53 -4.55 3.37
N ASN A 218 12.26 -4.43 2.26
CA ASN A 218 12.68 -5.59 1.47
C ASN A 218 13.70 -6.45 2.23
N VAL A 219 14.64 -5.83 2.97
CA VAL A 219 15.58 -6.53 3.85
C VAL A 219 14.83 -7.37 4.87
N ASN A 220 13.94 -6.76 5.66
CA ASN A 220 13.16 -7.46 6.68
C ASN A 220 12.36 -8.62 6.07
N LYS A 221 11.72 -8.40 4.92
CA LYS A 221 10.94 -9.42 4.22
C LYS A 221 11.78 -10.63 3.80
N ILE A 222 13.01 -10.41 3.34
CA ILE A 222 13.93 -11.50 2.97
C ILE A 222 14.46 -12.21 4.23
N GLU A 223 14.76 -11.48 5.30
CA GLU A 223 15.20 -12.05 6.57
C GLU A 223 14.14 -12.97 7.18
N ASP A 224 12.86 -12.57 7.16
CA ASP A 224 11.76 -13.40 7.65
C ASP A 224 11.70 -14.75 6.92
N ILE A 225 11.93 -14.76 5.60
CA ILE A 225 11.95 -15.98 4.78
C ILE A 225 13.11 -16.89 5.19
N VAL A 226 14.31 -16.31 5.32
CA VAL A 226 15.52 -17.04 5.74
C VAL A 226 15.35 -17.59 7.16
N TYR A 227 14.77 -16.82 8.07
CA TYR A 227 14.50 -17.23 9.43
C TYR A 227 13.52 -18.41 9.51
N ILE A 228 12.41 -18.35 8.77
CA ILE A 228 11.44 -19.45 8.68
C ILE A 228 12.14 -20.73 8.20
N TYR A 229 12.99 -20.62 7.18
CA TYR A 229 13.74 -21.77 6.67
C TYR A 229 14.70 -22.35 7.71
N GLN A 230 15.46 -21.51 8.43
CA GLN A 230 16.39 -21.95 9.45
C GLN A 230 15.69 -22.70 10.59
N ILE A 231 14.51 -22.24 11.02
CA ILE A 231 13.68 -22.94 12.02
C ILE A 231 13.26 -24.31 11.49
N LEU A 232 12.77 -24.38 10.24
CA LEU A 232 12.31 -25.64 9.65
C LEU A 232 13.44 -26.68 9.62
N GLN A 233 14.66 -26.26 9.27
CA GLN A 233 15.83 -27.15 9.33
C GLN A 233 16.15 -27.64 10.75
N MET A 234 16.10 -26.76 11.74
CA MET A 234 16.35 -27.12 13.14
C MET A 234 15.36 -28.17 13.64
N THR A 235 14.08 -28.08 13.26
CA THR A 235 13.08 -29.09 13.63
C THR A 235 13.25 -30.45 12.94
N THR A 236 13.96 -30.52 11.81
CA THR A 236 14.21 -31.78 11.08
C THR A 236 15.46 -32.54 11.52
N SER A 237 16.35 -31.91 12.30
CA SER A 237 17.63 -32.53 12.69
C SER A 237 17.58 -33.38 13.96
N GLU A 238 16.48 -33.36 14.72
CA GLU A 238 16.27 -34.23 15.88
C GLU A 238 15.17 -35.28 15.62
N MET A 239 15.57 -36.45 15.10
CA MET A 239 14.76 -37.67 15.25
C MET A 239 15.69 -38.90 15.39
N PRO A 240 16.03 -39.33 16.61
CA PRO A 240 16.15 -40.74 16.92
C PRO A 240 14.78 -41.31 17.30
N LEU A 241 14.47 -42.51 16.79
CA LEU A 241 13.29 -43.31 17.14
C LEU A 241 13.22 -43.53 18.66
N ILE A 242 12.14 -43.09 19.35
CA ILE A 242 11.70 -43.66 20.64
C ILE A 242 10.16 -43.62 20.75
N ASP A 243 9.62 -44.72 21.27
CA ASP A 243 8.22 -45.09 21.49
C ASP A 243 7.36 -44.13 22.34
N PRO A 244 6.01 -44.19 22.20
CA PRO A 244 5.10 -43.31 22.91
C PRO A 244 4.82 -43.88 24.30
N ILE A 245 5.35 -43.28 25.38
CA ILE A 245 4.72 -43.32 26.74
C ILE A 245 5.42 -42.42 27.78
N THR A 246 6.64 -41.92 27.57
CA THR A 246 7.37 -41.23 28.66
C THR A 246 7.68 -39.76 28.38
N MET A 247 6.69 -38.86 28.47
CA MET A 247 6.92 -37.42 28.73
C MET A 247 5.74 -36.82 29.51
N SER A 248 5.69 -37.07 30.81
CA SER A 248 4.98 -36.23 31.77
C SER A 248 6.02 -35.42 32.53
N GLY A 249 5.99 -34.09 32.35
CA GLY A 249 6.70 -33.14 33.20
C GLY A 249 8.02 -32.66 32.64
N ILE A 250 7.96 -31.60 31.83
CA ILE A 250 8.76 -30.36 31.90
C ILE A 250 8.13 -29.44 30.85
N SER A 251 7.58 -28.30 31.30
CA SER A 251 7.03 -27.27 30.42
C SER A 251 8.12 -26.30 30.00
N PRO A 252 8.44 -26.16 28.70
CA PRO A 252 8.98 -24.93 28.15
C PRO A 252 7.81 -24.01 27.77
N VAL A 253 8.05 -22.71 27.97
CA VAL A 253 7.17 -21.60 27.56
C VAL A 253 6.75 -21.79 26.11
N SER A 254 5.45 -22.03 25.94
CA SER A 254 4.75 -22.15 24.67
C SER A 254 4.78 -20.82 23.92
N GLY A 255 5.73 -20.67 23.00
CA GLY A 255 5.47 -19.93 21.77
C GLY A 255 4.49 -20.76 20.95
N GLU A 256 3.19 -20.57 21.19
CA GLU A 256 2.15 -21.18 20.37
C GLU A 256 2.33 -20.73 18.93
N THR A 257 2.83 -21.64 18.10
CA THR A 257 2.47 -21.77 16.70
C THR A 257 0.96 -21.97 16.63
N SER A 258 0.18 -20.88 16.69
CA SER A 258 -1.23 -20.97 16.36
C SER A 258 -1.32 -21.34 14.88
N SER A 259 -1.75 -22.55 14.59
CA SER A 259 -2.53 -22.84 13.39
C SER A 259 -3.48 -21.66 13.19
N LYS A 260 -3.40 -20.92 12.07
CA LYS A 260 -4.29 -19.78 11.78
C LYS A 260 -5.74 -20.26 11.87
N SER A 261 -6.33 -20.15 13.06
CA SER A 261 -7.75 -20.37 13.26
C SER A 261 -8.42 -19.23 12.51
N LYS A 262 -9.20 -19.58 11.49
CA LYS A 262 -9.90 -18.59 10.66
C LYS A 262 -10.75 -17.73 11.58
N SER A 263 -10.55 -16.41 11.54
CA SER A 263 -11.38 -15.45 12.27
C SER A 263 -12.86 -15.66 11.94
N LEU A 264 -13.67 -15.78 13.00
CA LEU A 264 -15.13 -15.90 12.92
C LEU A 264 -15.80 -14.53 12.91
N PRO A 265 -17.01 -14.40 12.33
CA PRO A 265 -17.82 -13.19 12.38
C PRO A 265 -18.16 -12.80 13.83
N THR A 266 -18.39 -11.52 14.09
CA THR A 266 -18.84 -11.07 15.41
C THR A 266 -20.22 -11.69 15.74
N GLU A 267 -20.31 -12.32 16.91
CA GLU A 267 -21.58 -12.78 17.49
C GLU A 267 -22.16 -11.70 18.41
N PHE A 268 -23.45 -11.41 18.24
CA PHE A 268 -24.19 -10.50 19.12
C PHE A 268 -24.44 -11.14 20.49
N LEU A 269 -24.64 -10.31 21.51
CA LEU A 269 -25.10 -10.77 22.81
C LEU A 269 -26.44 -11.51 22.69
N SER A 270 -26.67 -12.52 23.51
CA SER A 270 -27.85 -13.39 23.42
C SER A 270 -29.14 -12.80 24.03
N SER A 271 -29.11 -11.54 24.47
CA SER A 271 -30.26 -10.86 25.10
C SER A 271 -31.33 -10.48 24.08
N ASP A 272 -32.60 -10.44 24.50
CA ASP A 272 -33.71 -10.01 23.64
C ASP A 272 -33.52 -8.58 23.12
N VAL A 273 -32.85 -7.74 23.91
CA VAL A 273 -32.48 -6.36 23.54
C VAL A 273 -31.48 -6.34 22.39
N ALA A 274 -30.49 -7.23 22.38
CA ALA A 274 -29.47 -7.33 21.34
C ALA A 274 -30.03 -7.86 19.99
N ARG A 275 -31.26 -8.38 19.96
CA ARG A 275 -31.94 -8.74 18.71
C ARG A 275 -32.67 -7.57 18.05
N ILE A 276 -33.12 -6.60 18.84
CA ILE A 276 -34.01 -5.52 18.39
C ILE A 276 -33.22 -4.22 18.15
N VAL A 277 -32.30 -3.89 19.07
CA VAL A 277 -31.54 -2.64 19.04
C VAL A 277 -30.68 -2.46 17.77
N PRO A 278 -30.04 -3.51 17.19
CA PRO A 278 -29.27 -3.34 15.95
C PRO A 278 -30.10 -2.83 14.76
N HIS A 279 -31.40 -3.12 14.74
CA HIS A 279 -32.33 -2.65 13.70
C HIS A 279 -32.92 -1.28 14.01
N ILE A 280 -33.17 -0.97 15.29
CA ILE A 280 -33.72 0.33 15.71
C ILE A 280 -32.67 1.44 15.59
N GLN A 281 -31.41 1.17 15.98
CA GLN A 281 -30.35 2.16 15.97
C GLN A 281 -30.14 2.88 14.62
N PRO A 282 -30.02 2.18 13.47
CA PRO A 282 -29.82 2.85 12.19
C PRO A 282 -31.04 3.68 11.76
N VAL A 283 -32.26 3.27 12.13
CA VAL A 283 -33.49 4.04 11.88
C VAL A 283 -33.48 5.34 12.69
N ILE A 284 -33.12 5.28 13.98
CA ILE A 284 -32.98 6.48 14.82
C ILE A 284 -31.89 7.39 14.27
N LEU A 285 -30.72 6.82 13.91
CA LEU A 285 -29.59 7.57 13.38
C LEU A 285 -29.96 8.33 12.10
N LEU A 286 -30.57 7.64 11.13
CA LEU A 286 -30.96 8.23 9.85
C LEU A 286 -32.10 9.25 10.01
N SER A 287 -33.07 8.97 10.89
CA SER A 287 -34.17 9.90 11.18
C SER A 287 -33.64 11.18 11.84
N ALA A 288 -32.77 11.06 12.85
CA ALA A 288 -32.15 12.19 13.51
C ALA A 288 -31.30 13.01 12.53
N TYR A 289 -30.56 12.35 11.64
CA TYR A 289 -29.81 13.00 10.57
C TYR A 289 -30.72 13.75 9.60
N TYR A 290 -31.81 13.11 9.13
CA TYR A 290 -32.78 13.69 8.21
C TYR A 290 -33.41 14.97 8.77
N PHE A 291 -33.86 14.97 10.03
CA PHE A 291 -34.43 16.16 10.66
C PHE A 291 -33.42 17.30 10.84
N ARG A 292 -32.12 17.00 10.92
CA ARG A 292 -31.04 17.98 11.05
C ARG A 292 -30.43 18.36 9.71
N PHE A 293 -30.81 17.73 8.59
CA PHE A 293 -30.21 17.95 7.29
C PHE A 293 -30.32 19.41 6.83
N SER A 294 -31.50 20.02 6.99
CA SER A 294 -31.68 21.44 6.63
C SER A 294 -30.78 22.37 7.45
N ALA A 295 -30.54 22.06 8.73
CA ALA A 295 -29.61 22.82 9.57
C ALA A 295 -28.15 22.58 9.19
N LEU A 296 -27.82 21.35 8.76
CA LEU A 296 -26.48 20.98 8.29
C LEU A 296 -26.11 21.72 7.00
N VAL A 297 -27.08 21.89 6.09
CA VAL A 297 -26.90 22.63 4.84
C VAL A 297 -26.71 24.13 5.10
N ALA A 298 -27.47 24.70 6.05
CA ALA A 298 -27.38 26.10 6.41
C ALA A 298 -26.08 26.43 7.16
N ASP A 299 -25.81 25.73 8.27
CA ASP A 299 -24.68 25.97 9.16
C ASP A 299 -24.03 24.64 9.61
N PRO A 300 -23.00 24.15 8.89
CA PRO A 300 -22.46 22.81 9.10
C PRO A 300 -21.69 22.65 10.41
N VAL A 301 -20.89 23.63 10.82
CA VAL A 301 -20.05 23.56 12.03
C VAL A 301 -20.88 23.39 13.32
N PRO A 302 -21.81 24.30 13.66
CA PRO A 302 -22.60 24.15 14.88
C PRO A 302 -23.50 22.92 14.83
N THR A 303 -24.04 22.58 13.66
CA THR A 303 -24.89 21.39 13.50
C THR A 303 -24.11 20.11 13.78
N LEU A 304 -22.92 19.95 13.22
CA LEU A 304 -22.07 18.79 13.47
C LEU A 304 -21.59 18.75 14.92
N LEU A 305 -21.17 19.88 15.48
CA LEU A 305 -20.73 19.94 16.88
C LEU A 305 -21.85 19.51 17.85
N HIS A 306 -23.07 19.99 17.64
CA HIS A 306 -24.22 19.62 18.47
C HIS A 306 -24.74 18.21 18.21
N SER A 307 -24.54 17.64 17.02
CA SER A 307 -24.89 16.24 16.72
C SER A 307 -23.87 15.23 17.25
N LEU A 308 -22.64 15.66 17.54
CA LEU A 308 -21.54 14.77 17.95
C LEU A 308 -21.87 13.96 19.21
N LEU A 309 -22.34 14.63 20.27
CA LEU A 309 -22.70 13.98 21.53
C LEU A 309 -23.89 13.01 21.38
N PRO A 310 -25.03 13.40 20.77
CA PRO A 310 -26.12 12.46 20.48
C PRO A 310 -25.69 11.23 19.68
N VAL A 311 -24.86 11.41 18.65
CA VAL A 311 -24.36 10.30 17.83
C VAL A 311 -23.44 9.39 18.65
N ALA A 312 -22.54 9.96 19.45
CA ALA A 312 -21.67 9.18 20.34
C ALA A 312 -22.48 8.38 21.37
N LEU A 313 -23.50 8.98 22.00
CA LEU A 313 -24.37 8.29 22.94
C LEU A 313 -25.14 7.14 22.27
N LEU A 314 -25.64 7.35 21.05
CA LEU A 314 -26.35 6.32 20.30
C LEU A 314 -25.41 5.16 19.91
N GLN A 315 -24.17 5.46 19.50
CA GLN A 315 -23.17 4.44 19.19
C GLN A 315 -22.73 3.68 20.45
N VAL A 316 -22.52 4.36 21.58
CA VAL A 316 -22.21 3.74 22.87
C VAL A 316 -23.34 2.82 23.32
N ALA A 317 -24.59 3.27 23.24
CA ALA A 317 -25.76 2.47 23.57
C ALA A 317 -25.83 1.20 22.70
N TYR A 318 -25.61 1.34 21.39
CA TYR A 318 -25.53 0.19 20.49
C TYR A 318 -24.41 -0.79 20.89
N ALA A 319 -23.20 -0.29 21.14
CA ALA A 319 -22.06 -1.11 21.46
C ALA A 319 -22.24 -1.88 22.78
N VAL A 320 -22.62 -1.19 23.85
CA VAL A 320 -22.78 -1.80 25.18
C VAL A 320 -23.93 -2.81 25.24
N LEU A 321 -25.03 -2.57 24.50
CA LEU A 321 -26.21 -3.42 24.52
C LEU A 321 -26.11 -4.62 23.56
N CYS A 322 -25.39 -4.48 22.44
CA CYS A 322 -25.44 -5.46 21.36
C CYS A 322 -24.12 -6.21 21.16
N LEU A 323 -22.98 -5.57 21.40
CA LEU A 323 -21.67 -6.08 21.01
C LEU A 323 -20.92 -6.69 22.20
N PRO A 324 -20.08 -7.72 21.98
CA PRO A 324 -19.16 -8.20 22.99
C PRO A 324 -18.04 -7.18 23.19
N ALA A 325 -17.71 -6.87 24.45
CA ALA A 325 -16.57 -6.02 24.78
C ALA A 325 -15.26 -6.75 24.46
N ALA A 326 -14.27 -6.05 23.91
CA ALA A 326 -12.93 -6.59 23.66
C ALA A 326 -12.36 -7.27 24.91
N GLY A 327 -11.83 -8.49 24.73
CA GLY A 327 -11.29 -9.30 25.83
C GLY A 327 -12.34 -10.00 26.71
N SER A 328 -13.64 -9.89 26.40
CA SER A 328 -14.66 -10.68 27.10
C SER A 328 -14.64 -12.14 26.63
N ASN A 329 -14.38 -13.07 27.55
CA ASN A 329 -14.36 -14.52 27.29
C ASN A 329 -15.77 -15.08 27.10
N MET A 330 -16.40 -14.83 25.95
CA MET A 330 -17.68 -15.41 25.56
C MET A 330 -17.56 -16.83 24.95
N ALA A 331 -16.34 -17.35 24.75
CA ALA A 331 -16.08 -18.64 24.09
C ALA A 331 -16.10 -19.87 25.01
N LYS A 332 -16.69 -19.81 26.22
CA LYS A 332 -17.05 -21.02 26.98
C LYS A 332 -18.57 -21.15 27.06
N LYS A 333 -19.14 -21.99 26.18
CA LYS A 333 -20.44 -22.61 26.43
C LYS A 333 -20.41 -23.24 27.82
N LEU A 334 -21.12 -22.65 28.79
CA LEU A 334 -21.29 -23.28 30.10
C LEU A 334 -21.98 -24.64 29.90
N LYS A 335 -21.44 -25.67 30.56
CA LYS A 335 -22.09 -26.98 30.64
C LYS A 335 -23.44 -26.83 31.37
N PRO A 336 -24.48 -27.59 31.02
CA PRO A 336 -25.77 -27.50 31.70
C PRO A 336 -25.60 -27.84 33.19
N GLY A 337 -25.89 -26.89 34.09
CA GLY A 337 -25.91 -27.12 35.55
C GLY A 337 -25.10 -26.16 36.43
N GLU A 338 -24.24 -25.30 35.87
CA GLU A 338 -23.48 -24.32 36.69
C GLU A 338 -24.28 -23.04 36.95
N LYS A 339 -24.60 -22.75 38.22
CA LYS A 339 -25.17 -21.46 38.63
C LYS A 339 -24.06 -20.39 38.68
N ARG A 340 -24.18 -19.33 37.87
CA ARG A 340 -23.31 -18.14 37.95
C ARG A 340 -23.44 -17.49 39.33
N LYS A 341 -22.39 -17.56 40.16
CA LYS A 341 -22.27 -16.77 41.40
C LYS A 341 -21.59 -15.44 41.10
N GLY A 342 -22.31 -14.32 41.27
CA GLY A 342 -21.75 -13.00 41.61
C GLY A 342 -20.76 -12.33 40.64
N VAL A 343 -20.97 -12.40 39.32
CA VAL A 343 -20.05 -11.79 38.31
C VAL A 343 -20.59 -10.46 37.72
N GLU A 344 -21.80 -10.03 38.06
CA GLU A 344 -22.46 -8.88 37.39
C GLU A 344 -21.72 -7.54 37.54
N GLY A 345 -21.11 -7.28 38.71
CA GLY A 345 -20.38 -6.02 38.95
C GLY A 345 -19.05 -5.91 38.19
N GLY A 346 -18.35 -7.03 37.96
CA GLY A 346 -17.10 -7.06 37.21
C GLY A 346 -17.31 -6.89 35.70
N GLU A 347 -18.41 -7.46 35.17
CA GLU A 347 -18.77 -7.34 33.76
C GLU A 347 -19.17 -5.90 33.40
N ALA A 348 -19.93 -5.22 34.26
CA ALA A 348 -20.31 -3.82 34.07
C ALA A 348 -19.08 -2.89 34.06
N ASN A 349 -18.16 -3.06 35.01
CA ASN A 349 -16.92 -2.27 35.07
C ASN A 349 -16.03 -2.50 33.86
N HIS A 350 -15.93 -3.75 33.37
CA HIS A 350 -15.20 -4.07 32.13
C HIS A 350 -15.81 -3.35 30.92
N LYS A 351 -17.14 -3.43 30.75
CA LYS A 351 -17.83 -2.74 29.65
C LYS A 351 -17.64 -1.23 29.70
N ILE A 352 -17.69 -0.62 30.89
CA ILE A 352 -17.43 0.81 31.08
C ILE A 352 -15.99 1.15 30.66
N PHE A 353 -15.00 0.38 31.14
CA PHE A 353 -13.60 0.59 30.79
C PHE A 353 -13.36 0.43 29.28
N THR A 354 -13.88 -0.63 28.66
CA THR A 354 -13.78 -0.86 27.21
C THR A 354 -14.44 0.27 26.42
N THR A 355 -15.59 0.78 26.87
CA THR A 355 -16.27 1.91 26.23
C THR A 355 -15.43 3.17 26.26
N ILE A 356 -14.91 3.54 27.45
CA ILE A 356 -14.07 4.73 27.62
C ILE A 356 -12.79 4.59 26.78
N PHE A 357 -12.15 3.43 26.83
CA PHE A 357 -10.95 3.14 26.05
C PHE A 357 -11.21 3.24 24.54
N ALA A 358 -12.31 2.66 24.04
CA ALA A 358 -12.69 2.75 22.64
C ALA A 358 -13.02 4.18 22.21
N LEU A 359 -13.67 4.98 23.06
CA LEU A 359 -13.92 6.42 22.79
C LEU A 359 -12.62 7.21 22.70
N ILE A 360 -11.66 6.96 23.60
CA ILE A 360 -10.35 7.62 23.57
C ILE A 360 -9.60 7.26 22.28
N LEU A 361 -9.54 5.96 21.93
CA LEU A 361 -8.91 5.53 20.68
C LEU A 361 -9.59 6.16 19.46
N THR A 362 -10.92 6.18 19.44
CA THR A 362 -11.69 6.84 18.38
C THR A 362 -11.31 8.32 18.26
N ALA A 363 -11.24 9.05 19.37
CA ALA A 363 -10.84 10.46 19.37
C ALA A 363 -9.40 10.66 18.84
N THR A 364 -8.47 9.75 19.17
CA THR A 364 -7.08 9.83 18.66
C THR A 364 -6.98 9.56 17.15
N THR A 365 -7.97 8.91 16.53
CA THR A 365 -7.99 8.71 15.07
C THR A 365 -8.50 9.92 14.28
N VAL A 366 -9.15 10.90 14.93
CA VAL A 366 -9.73 12.06 14.24
C VAL A 366 -8.69 12.85 13.42
N PRO A 367 -7.48 13.16 13.93
CA PRO A 367 -6.45 13.83 13.14
C PRO A 367 -5.98 13.00 11.94
N LEU A 368 -5.93 11.67 12.07
CA LEU A 368 -5.54 10.77 10.99
C LEU A 368 -6.59 10.77 9.86
N ILE A 369 -7.88 10.69 10.21
CA ILE A 369 -8.97 10.79 9.23
C ILE A 369 -9.03 12.19 8.60
N THR A 370 -8.74 13.24 9.37
CA THR A 370 -8.64 14.61 8.86
C THR A 370 -7.52 14.73 7.82
N ALA A 371 -6.34 14.21 8.12
CA ALA A 371 -5.22 14.18 7.18
C ALA A 371 -5.58 13.38 5.91
N LEU A 372 -6.28 12.24 6.07
CA LEU A 372 -6.74 11.43 4.94
C LEU A 372 -7.73 12.20 4.05
N GLN A 373 -8.71 12.89 4.64
CA GLN A 373 -9.66 13.72 3.89
C GLN A 373 -8.94 14.84 3.12
N ILE A 374 -7.95 15.49 3.73
CA ILE A 374 -7.13 16.52 3.08
C ILE A 374 -6.33 15.94 1.91
N LEU A 375 -5.72 14.76 2.08
CA LEU A 375 -5.01 14.06 0.99
C LEU A 375 -5.94 13.71 -0.17
N PHE A 376 -7.21 13.43 0.09
CA PHE A 376 -8.24 13.20 -0.93
C PHE A 376 -8.92 14.48 -1.45
N GLY A 377 -8.41 15.67 -1.11
CA GLY A 377 -8.84 16.94 -1.70
C GLY A 377 -9.70 17.83 -0.80
N ALA A 378 -9.84 17.53 0.49
CA ALA A 378 -10.45 18.48 1.42
C ALA A 378 -9.57 19.73 1.58
N PRO A 379 -10.16 20.92 1.80
CA PRO A 379 -9.39 22.16 1.94
C PRO A 379 -8.40 22.09 3.12
N PHE A 380 -7.12 22.36 2.84
CA PHE A 380 -6.03 22.32 3.84
C PHE A 380 -6.00 23.56 4.74
N THR A 381 -6.31 24.74 4.19
CA THR A 381 -6.17 26.04 4.87
C THR A 381 -7.50 26.68 5.28
N THR A 382 -8.59 26.31 4.61
CA THR A 382 -9.94 26.82 4.90
C THR A 382 -10.80 25.68 5.42
N HIS A 383 -11.89 25.97 6.14
CA HIS A 383 -12.86 24.95 6.58
C HIS A 383 -12.28 23.81 7.44
N ILE A 384 -11.18 24.05 8.17
CA ILE A 384 -10.52 23.04 9.03
C ILE A 384 -11.50 22.47 10.07
N GLU A 385 -12.32 23.33 10.69
CA GLU A 385 -13.35 22.91 11.65
C GLU A 385 -14.38 21.96 11.03
N HIS A 386 -14.72 22.18 9.76
CA HIS A 386 -15.67 21.34 9.02
C HIS A 386 -15.08 19.95 8.78
N THR A 387 -13.82 19.90 8.35
CA THR A 387 -13.08 18.65 8.10
C THR A 387 -12.86 17.88 9.41
N LEU A 388 -12.50 18.56 10.50
CA LEU A 388 -12.33 17.94 11.83
C LEU A 388 -13.63 17.35 12.34
N LEU A 389 -14.73 18.10 12.27
CA LEU A 389 -16.04 17.63 12.74
C LEU A 389 -16.60 16.50 11.86
N SER A 390 -16.42 16.58 10.53
CA SER A 390 -16.73 15.50 9.60
C SER A 390 -15.94 14.22 9.96
N SER A 391 -14.64 14.36 10.15
CA SER A 391 -13.75 13.26 10.55
C SER A 391 -14.15 12.65 11.89
N ALA A 392 -14.58 13.46 12.86
CA ALA A 392 -15.07 12.97 14.14
C ALA A 392 -16.33 12.10 13.99
N HIS A 393 -17.27 12.47 13.11
CA HIS A 393 -18.45 11.65 12.84
C HIS A 393 -18.08 10.35 12.12
N ILE A 394 -17.18 10.40 11.12
CA ILE A 394 -16.73 9.19 10.43
C ILE A 394 -15.99 8.25 11.39
N SER A 395 -15.12 8.76 12.26
CA SER A 395 -14.46 7.95 13.30
C SER A 395 -15.47 7.31 14.26
N LEU A 396 -16.48 8.06 14.71
CA LEU A 396 -17.54 7.52 15.58
C LEU A 396 -18.41 6.45 14.91
N LEU A 397 -18.71 6.60 13.62
CA LEU A 397 -19.52 5.62 12.88
C LEU A 397 -18.71 4.37 12.51
N ALA A 398 -17.52 4.55 11.94
CA ALA A 398 -16.73 3.46 11.38
C ALA A 398 -15.79 2.78 12.38
N LEU A 399 -15.12 3.56 13.24
CA LEU A 399 -14.00 3.03 14.05
C LEU A 399 -14.39 2.71 15.50
N PHE A 400 -15.30 3.47 16.11
CA PHE A 400 -15.70 3.23 17.51
C PHE A 400 -16.25 1.81 17.74
N PRO A 401 -17.21 1.28 16.95
CA PRO A 401 -17.68 -0.08 17.13
C PRO A 401 -16.59 -1.14 16.94
N LEU A 402 -15.64 -0.91 16.03
CA LEU A 402 -14.50 -1.81 15.79
C LEU A 402 -13.53 -1.82 16.98
N PHE A 403 -13.18 -0.65 17.52
CA PHE A 403 -12.36 -0.55 18.73
C PHE A 403 -13.04 -1.21 19.94
N TYR A 404 -14.37 -1.11 20.05
CA TYR A 404 -15.11 -1.74 21.14
C TYR A 404 -15.02 -3.27 21.12
N ILE A 405 -15.09 -3.89 19.94
CA ILE A 405 -15.08 -5.35 19.77
C ILE A 405 -13.66 -5.91 19.76
N HIS A 406 -12.78 -5.33 18.95
CA HIS A 406 -11.47 -5.89 18.64
C HIS A 406 -10.35 -5.28 19.49
N GLY A 407 -10.59 -4.15 20.16
CA GLY A 407 -9.55 -3.44 20.89
C GLY A 407 -8.41 -3.04 19.95
N VAL A 408 -7.19 -3.40 20.30
CA VAL A 408 -5.95 -3.08 19.55
C VAL A 408 -5.26 -4.34 18.99
N ASP A 409 -6.01 -5.41 18.72
CA ASP A 409 -5.48 -6.65 18.14
C ASP A 409 -4.98 -6.41 16.69
N SER A 410 -3.65 -6.43 16.51
CA SER A 410 -2.99 -6.12 15.24
C SER A 410 -3.41 -7.07 14.10
N VAL A 411 -3.69 -8.33 14.40
CA VAL A 411 -4.08 -9.32 13.38
C VAL A 411 -5.48 -9.00 12.88
N ARG A 412 -6.41 -8.67 13.78
CA ARG A 412 -7.78 -8.29 13.41
C ARG A 412 -7.83 -6.98 12.64
N TRP A 413 -7.05 -5.99 13.07
CA TRP A 413 -6.93 -4.72 12.35
C TRP A 413 -6.32 -4.90 10.94
N LEU A 414 -5.34 -5.79 10.79
CA LEU A 414 -4.79 -6.13 9.47
C LEU A 414 -5.82 -6.84 8.58
N GLU A 415 -6.59 -7.78 9.10
CA GLU A 415 -7.67 -8.45 8.36
C GLU A 415 -8.75 -7.47 7.90
N ILE A 416 -9.14 -6.52 8.76
CA ILE A 416 -10.10 -5.46 8.43
C ILE A 416 -9.53 -4.53 7.35
N ALA A 417 -8.29 -4.07 7.51
CA ALA A 417 -7.63 -3.16 6.56
C ALA A 417 -7.37 -3.82 5.19
N SER A 418 -7.10 -5.12 5.16
CA SER A 418 -6.91 -5.92 3.94
C SER A 418 -8.21 -6.45 3.34
N LEU A 419 -9.38 -6.06 3.88
CA LEU A 419 -10.70 -6.56 3.47
C LEU A 419 -10.85 -8.09 3.53
N SER A 420 -9.95 -8.77 4.25
CA SER A 420 -9.90 -10.23 4.39
C SER A 420 -10.68 -10.73 5.61
N ALA A 421 -11.20 -9.82 6.44
CA ALA A 421 -12.08 -10.13 7.56
C ALA A 421 -13.42 -10.72 7.07
N PRO A 422 -14.01 -11.67 7.82
CA PRO A 422 -15.36 -12.13 7.51
C PRO A 422 -16.35 -10.96 7.63
N VAL A 423 -17.22 -10.81 6.63
CA VAL A 423 -18.21 -9.74 6.62
C VAL A 423 -19.21 -9.95 7.75
N ASP A 424 -19.36 -8.95 8.60
CA ASP A 424 -20.40 -8.86 9.62
C ASP A 424 -21.04 -7.47 9.62
N GLU A 425 -22.03 -7.24 10.49
CA GLU A 425 -22.73 -5.95 10.57
C GLU A 425 -21.78 -4.78 10.89
N VAL A 426 -20.73 -5.02 11.66
CA VAL A 426 -19.88 -3.95 12.19
C VAL A 426 -18.82 -3.58 11.17
N PHE A 427 -18.16 -4.59 10.58
CA PHE A 427 -17.26 -4.42 9.45
C PHE A 427 -17.98 -3.86 8.22
N GLY A 428 -19.18 -4.39 7.92
CA GLY A 428 -20.03 -3.88 6.84
C GLY A 428 -20.43 -2.42 7.05
N ALA A 429 -20.78 -2.03 8.27
CA ALA A 429 -21.09 -0.63 8.59
C ALA A 429 -19.88 0.30 8.44
N ALA A 430 -18.68 -0.14 8.87
CA ALA A 430 -17.45 0.62 8.72
C ALA A 430 -17.05 0.80 7.25
N LEU A 431 -17.09 -0.29 6.46
CA LEU A 431 -16.81 -0.27 5.03
C LEU A 431 -17.83 0.58 4.28
N GLY A 432 -19.12 0.41 4.59
CA GLY A 432 -20.20 1.21 4.02
C GLY A 432 -20.07 2.69 4.35
N CYS A 433 -19.68 3.05 5.58
CA CYS A 433 -19.41 4.43 5.97
C CYS A 433 -18.26 5.03 5.15
N ALA A 434 -17.16 4.29 4.96
CA ALA A 434 -16.00 4.75 4.19
C ALA A 434 -16.33 4.92 2.70
N LEU A 435 -16.97 3.91 2.08
CA LEU A 435 -17.40 3.97 0.68
C LEU A 435 -18.46 5.04 0.46
N GLY A 436 -19.40 5.18 1.40
CA GLY A 436 -20.42 6.22 1.37
C GLY A 436 -19.82 7.62 1.45
N ALA A 437 -18.85 7.85 2.34
CA ALA A 437 -18.12 9.12 2.42
C ALA A 437 -17.38 9.44 1.11
N TRP A 438 -16.73 8.43 0.52
CA TRP A 438 -16.03 8.56 -0.76
C TRP A 438 -16.99 8.88 -1.91
N LEU A 439 -18.10 8.15 -2.05
CA LEU A 439 -19.15 8.45 -3.04
C LEU A 439 -19.79 9.82 -2.79
N GLY A 440 -19.90 10.24 -1.54
CA GLY A 440 -20.36 11.57 -1.15
C GLY A 440 -19.42 12.70 -1.59
N ALA A 441 -18.17 12.43 -1.96
CA ALA A 441 -17.29 13.43 -2.54
C ALA A 441 -17.56 13.66 -4.04
N VAL A 442 -18.16 12.69 -4.75
CA VAL A 442 -18.40 12.75 -6.21
C VAL A 442 -19.28 13.95 -6.62
N PRO A 443 -20.35 14.33 -5.91
CA PRO A 443 -21.14 15.50 -6.29
C PRO A 443 -20.42 16.85 -6.17
N ILE A 444 -19.27 16.93 -5.47
CA ILE A 444 -18.57 18.20 -5.22
C ILE A 444 -17.95 18.75 -6.52
N PRO A 445 -17.16 18.00 -7.31
CA PRO A 445 -16.66 18.48 -8.60
C PRO A 445 -17.71 18.70 -9.70
N LEU A 446 -18.92 18.14 -9.55
CA LEU A 446 -19.99 18.26 -10.54
C LEU A 446 -20.67 19.64 -10.51
N ASP A 447 -20.46 20.41 -9.43
CA ASP A 447 -20.83 21.82 -9.25
C ASP A 447 -22.20 22.19 -9.83
N TRP A 448 -23.28 21.75 -9.16
CA TRP A 448 -24.66 22.07 -9.53
C TRP A 448 -25.16 23.37 -8.88
N ASP A 449 -24.25 24.19 -8.37
CA ASP A 449 -24.54 25.45 -7.66
C ASP A 449 -25.57 25.29 -6.52
N ARG A 450 -25.52 24.17 -5.77
CA ARG A 450 -26.43 23.92 -4.64
C ARG A 450 -25.73 23.97 -3.29
N GLU A 451 -26.42 24.51 -2.29
CA GLU A 451 -25.87 24.63 -0.94
C GLU A 451 -25.55 23.28 -0.29
N TRP A 452 -26.31 22.24 -0.62
CA TRP A 452 -26.06 20.90 -0.10
C TRP A 452 -24.78 20.24 -0.69
N GLN A 453 -24.21 20.77 -1.78
CA GLN A 453 -22.93 20.30 -2.35
C GLN A 453 -21.70 20.83 -1.63
N LYS A 454 -21.86 21.82 -0.74
CA LYS A 454 -20.73 22.44 -0.03
C LYS A 454 -20.05 21.44 0.92
N TRP A 455 -18.73 21.57 1.06
CA TRP A 455 -17.96 20.80 2.04
C TRP A 455 -18.44 21.09 3.47
N PRO A 456 -18.70 20.08 4.33
CA PRO A 456 -18.51 18.63 4.16
C PRO A 456 -19.86 17.88 3.98
N VAL A 457 -20.94 18.58 3.60
CA VAL A 457 -22.33 18.12 3.73
C VAL A 457 -22.58 16.81 2.98
N THR A 458 -22.15 16.71 1.72
CA THR A 458 -22.34 15.51 0.90
C THR A 458 -21.56 14.30 1.39
N VAL A 459 -20.33 14.52 1.88
CA VAL A 459 -19.46 13.47 2.44
C VAL A 459 -20.06 12.92 3.72
N VAL A 460 -20.55 13.79 4.61
CA VAL A 460 -21.24 13.36 5.83
C VAL A 460 -22.56 12.63 5.48
N THR A 461 -23.31 13.13 4.51
CA THR A 461 -24.56 12.47 4.04
C THR A 461 -24.26 11.05 3.54
N GLY A 462 -23.22 10.93 2.70
CA GLY A 462 -22.75 9.65 2.19
C GLY A 462 -22.26 8.73 3.30
N ALA A 463 -21.53 9.24 4.30
CA ALA A 463 -21.05 8.45 5.44
C ALA A 463 -22.21 7.86 6.25
N PHE A 464 -23.22 8.65 6.60
CA PHE A 464 -24.38 8.20 7.36
C PHE A 464 -25.24 7.20 6.57
N GLY A 465 -25.52 7.50 5.30
CA GLY A 465 -26.28 6.59 4.43
C GLY A 465 -25.53 5.27 4.20
N GLY A 466 -24.24 5.37 3.88
CA GLY A 466 -23.35 4.24 3.67
C GLY A 466 -23.19 3.37 4.92
N TYR A 467 -23.09 3.96 6.11
CA TYR A 467 -23.07 3.23 7.38
C TYR A 467 -24.32 2.35 7.55
N VAL A 468 -25.51 2.91 7.31
CA VAL A 468 -26.78 2.19 7.46
C VAL A 468 -26.90 1.07 6.42
N VAL A 469 -26.60 1.36 5.16
CA VAL A 469 -26.63 0.37 4.07
C VAL A 469 -25.62 -0.75 4.34
N GLY A 470 -24.39 -0.40 4.69
CA GLY A 470 -23.33 -1.35 5.00
C GLY A 470 -23.66 -2.23 6.20
N LYS A 471 -24.25 -1.65 7.25
CA LYS A 471 -24.73 -2.40 8.43
C LYS A 471 -25.80 -3.41 8.05
N PHE A 472 -26.78 -2.99 7.25
CA PHE A 472 -27.86 -3.87 6.79
C PHE A 472 -27.31 -5.02 5.92
N VAL A 473 -26.47 -4.70 4.94
CA VAL A 473 -25.87 -5.68 4.02
C VAL A 473 -24.98 -6.66 4.79
N GLY A 474 -24.17 -6.20 5.74
CA GLY A 474 -23.32 -7.05 6.57
C GLY A 474 -24.10 -7.98 7.52
N GLY A 475 -25.35 -7.61 7.85
CA GLY A 475 -26.26 -8.43 8.66
C GLY A 475 -27.08 -9.46 7.89
N LEU A 476 -27.16 -9.35 6.56
CA LEU A 476 -27.88 -10.33 5.73
C LEU A 476 -27.20 -11.70 5.82
N GLY A 477 -27.96 -12.75 6.14
CA GLY A 477 -27.45 -14.12 6.27
C GLY A 477 -26.78 -14.68 5.01
N LEU A 478 -27.02 -14.08 3.83
CA LEU A 478 -26.37 -14.44 2.56
C LEU A 478 -24.95 -13.90 2.42
N VAL A 479 -24.61 -12.84 3.16
CA VAL A 479 -23.33 -12.10 3.10
C VAL A 479 -22.52 -12.32 4.38
N ARG A 480 -23.20 -12.42 5.52
CA ARG A 480 -22.57 -12.61 6.83
C ARG A 480 -21.66 -13.84 6.85
N GLY A 481 -20.39 -13.62 7.18
CA GLY A 481 -19.35 -14.64 7.25
C GLY A 481 -18.62 -14.97 5.96
N LYS A 482 -19.03 -14.40 4.82
CA LYS A 482 -18.24 -14.45 3.59
C LYS A 482 -17.03 -13.52 3.70
N ARG A 483 -15.94 -13.85 3.01
CA ARG A 483 -14.76 -12.99 2.89
C ARG A 483 -14.75 -12.36 1.51
N ILE A 484 -14.22 -11.15 1.40
CA ILE A 484 -14.05 -10.48 0.12
C ILE A 484 -12.76 -11.04 -0.49
N GLU A 485 -12.88 -11.85 -1.53
CA GLU A 485 -11.74 -12.33 -2.32
C GLU A 485 -11.46 -11.27 -3.39
N LEU A 486 -10.40 -10.48 -3.18
CA LEU A 486 -9.86 -9.59 -4.21
C LEU A 486 -8.88 -10.42 -5.03
N GLU A 487 -9.29 -10.85 -6.22
CA GLU A 487 -8.44 -11.55 -7.19
C GLU A 487 -7.29 -10.68 -7.71
#